data_AF-F1CIY3-F1
#
_entry.id   AF-F1CIY3-F1
#
_cell.length_a   1.000
_cell.length_b   1.000
_cell.length_c   1.000
_cell.angle_alpha   90.00
_cell.angle_beta   90.00
_cell.angle_gamma   90.00
#
_symmetry.space_group_name_H-M   'P 1'
#
loop_
_entity.id
_entity.type
_entity.pdbx_description
1 polymer ?
#
loop_
_entity_poly.entity_id
_entity_poly.type
_entity_poly.pdbx_seq_one_letter_code
_entity_poly.pdbx_strand_id
1 'polypeptide(L)'
;MMLILLLVVALIDGVFGQNYNICDASEDQKNTFISCIRREYQSFDYALTCSQYLDVRETTDFVDLSCGRLNPSSEGKAKYSECLMKNIDLRNAINEYDLDKLLNKC
;
A
#
# COMPACT_ATOMS: atom_id res chain seq x y z
N MET A 1 -8.95 -7.12 -18.22
CA MET A 1 -9.40 -6.12 -17.22
C MET A 1 -9.31 -6.60 -15.77
N MET A 2 -8.67 -7.75 -15.49
CA MET A 2 -8.45 -8.26 -14.11
C MET A 2 -7.06 -7.88 -13.54
N LEU A 3 -6.15 -7.42 -14.40
CA LEU A 3 -4.77 -7.06 -14.06
C LEU A 3 -4.65 -5.73 -13.28
N ILE A 4 -5.58 -4.79 -13.47
CA ILE A 4 -5.54 -3.47 -12.80
C ILE A 4 -6.01 -3.57 -11.34
N LEU A 5 -6.90 -4.53 -11.03
CA LEU A 5 -7.38 -4.80 -9.67
C LEU A 5 -6.30 -5.44 -8.77
N LEU A 6 -5.37 -6.17 -9.38
CA LEU A 6 -4.22 -6.73 -8.70
C LEU A 6 -3.12 -5.70 -8.48
N LEU A 7 -3.19 -4.52 -9.09
CA LEU A 7 -2.06 -3.62 -9.15
C LEU A 7 -1.83 -2.86 -7.84
N VAL A 8 -2.89 -2.62 -7.06
CA VAL A 8 -2.77 -2.13 -5.68
C VAL A 8 -2.34 -3.24 -4.69
N VAL A 9 -2.47 -4.52 -5.08
CA VAL A 9 -2.18 -5.70 -4.24
C VAL A 9 -0.83 -6.36 -4.60
N ALA A 10 -0.37 -6.24 -5.84
CA ALA A 10 0.80 -6.92 -6.39
C ALA A 10 2.08 -6.08 -6.32
N LEU A 11 1.99 -4.78 -6.06
CA LEU A 11 3.17 -3.95 -5.76
C LEU A 11 3.69 -4.17 -4.32
N ILE A 12 3.02 -5.05 -3.60
CA ILE A 12 3.33 -5.57 -2.26
C ILE A 12 3.82 -7.03 -2.32
N ASP A 13 3.86 -7.66 -3.50
CA ASP A 13 4.45 -8.99 -3.65
C ASP A 13 5.96 -8.86 -3.91
N GLY A 14 6.74 -8.79 -2.81
CA GLY A 14 8.16 -9.16 -2.74
C GLY A 14 9.21 -8.26 -3.41
N VAL A 15 8.87 -7.49 -4.46
CA VAL A 15 9.87 -6.73 -5.25
C VAL A 15 10.16 -5.35 -4.66
N PHE A 16 9.15 -4.68 -4.07
CA PHE A 16 9.30 -3.31 -3.57
C PHE A 16 10.02 -3.21 -2.23
N GLY A 17 9.84 -4.20 -1.36
CA GLY A 17 10.51 -4.25 -0.07
C GLY A 17 12.04 -4.35 -0.16
N GLN A 18 12.55 -5.00 -1.21
CA GLN A 18 13.97 -5.25 -1.40
C GLN A 18 14.73 -4.08 -2.05
N ASN A 19 14.09 -3.30 -2.95
CA ASN A 19 14.78 -2.24 -3.69
C ASN A 19 14.99 -0.94 -2.90
N TYR A 20 14.18 -0.65 -1.87
CA TYR A 20 14.26 0.60 -1.10
C TYR A 20 14.57 0.42 0.39
N ASN A 21 14.86 -0.82 0.82
CA ASN A 21 15.27 -1.16 2.19
C ASN A 21 14.30 -0.69 3.30
N ILE A 22 13.08 -0.27 2.94
CA ILE A 22 12.09 0.29 3.88
C ILE A 22 11.50 -0.79 4.81
N CYS A 23 11.57 -2.06 4.41
CA CYS A 23 11.17 -3.19 5.24
C CYS A 23 12.00 -3.28 6.52
N ASP A 24 13.31 -3.07 6.43
CA ASP A 24 14.22 -3.17 7.58
C ASP A 24 14.52 -1.81 8.23
N ALA A 25 13.85 -0.75 7.75
CA ALA A 25 13.98 0.58 8.31
C ALA A 25 13.34 0.67 9.71
N SER A 26 13.83 1.63 10.49
CA SER A 26 13.25 1.98 11.80
C SER A 26 11.81 2.49 11.67
N GLU A 27 11.06 2.45 12.76
CA GLU A 27 9.68 2.94 12.81
C GLU A 27 9.57 4.41 12.38
N ASP A 28 10.51 5.26 12.81
CA ASP A 28 10.58 6.67 12.42
C ASP A 28 10.78 6.87 10.91
N GLN A 29 11.61 6.03 10.28
CA GLN A 29 11.83 6.06 8.84
C GLN A 29 10.59 5.59 8.08
N LYS A 30 9.93 4.52 8.54
CA LYS A 30 8.65 4.07 7.96
C LYS A 30 7.57 5.15 8.09
N ASN A 31 7.47 5.80 9.24
CA ASN A 31 6.53 6.91 9.46
C ASN A 31 6.82 8.12 8.54
N THR A 32 8.10 8.44 8.33
CA THR A 32 8.52 9.51 7.42
C THR A 32 8.12 9.20 5.97
N PHE A 33 8.42 7.98 5.52
CA PHE A 33 8.06 7.49 4.20
C PHE A 33 6.55 7.55 3.95
N ILE A 34 5.75 7.02 4.89
CA ILE A 34 4.29 7.04 4.78
C ILE A 34 3.77 8.48 4.77
N SER A 35 4.31 9.35 5.61
CA SER A 35 3.93 10.78 5.63
C SER A 35 4.23 11.47 4.30
N CYS A 36 5.34 11.11 3.64
CA CYS A 36 5.62 11.60 2.29
C CYS A 36 4.58 11.11 1.29
N ILE A 37 4.27 9.80 1.26
CA ILE A 37 3.28 9.25 0.32
C ILE A 37 1.91 9.91 0.54
N ARG A 38 1.46 10.08 1.78
CA ARG A 38 0.18 10.72 2.10
C ARG A 38 0.10 12.15 1.57
N ARG A 39 1.19 12.92 1.64
CA ARG A 39 1.26 14.29 1.13
C ARG A 39 1.21 14.34 -0.39
N GLU A 40 1.87 13.39 -1.05
CA GLU A 40 2.05 13.39 -2.51
C GLU A 40 0.91 12.66 -3.25
N TYR A 41 0.23 11.73 -2.58
CA TYR A 41 -0.83 10.92 -3.17
C TYR A 41 -2.01 10.80 -2.19
N GLN A 42 -2.94 11.75 -2.29
CA GLN A 42 -4.10 11.84 -1.40
C GLN A 42 -4.95 10.56 -1.37
N SER A 43 -5.06 9.85 -2.49
CA SER A 43 -5.83 8.59 -2.55
C SER A 43 -5.23 7.47 -1.67
N PHE A 44 -4.00 7.62 -1.20
CA PHE A 44 -3.36 6.69 -0.27
C PHE A 44 -4.08 6.61 1.08
N ASP A 45 -4.73 7.68 1.53
CA ASP A 45 -5.50 7.67 2.79
C ASP A 45 -6.66 6.65 2.74
N TYR A 46 -7.26 6.44 1.56
CA TYR A 46 -8.27 5.40 1.38
C TYR A 46 -7.68 4.00 1.46
N ALA A 47 -6.48 3.78 0.91
CA ALA A 47 -5.78 2.51 1.02
C ALA A 47 -5.41 2.19 2.48
N LEU A 48 -4.92 3.18 3.23
CA LEU A 48 -4.66 3.07 4.67
C LEU A 48 -5.94 2.82 5.48
N THR A 49 -7.05 3.44 5.10
CA THR A 49 -8.33 3.20 5.80
C THR A 49 -8.83 1.79 5.55
N CYS A 50 -8.76 1.32 4.30
CA CYS A 50 -9.21 -0.02 3.93
C CYS A 50 -8.29 -1.12 4.49
N SER A 51 -6.99 -0.85 4.70
CA SER A 51 -6.04 -1.87 5.16
C SER A 51 -6.32 -2.40 6.57
N GLN A 52 -7.24 -1.78 7.32
CA GLN A 52 -7.78 -2.32 8.56
C GLN A 52 -8.36 -3.74 8.39
N TYR A 53 -8.90 -4.07 7.20
CA TYR A 53 -9.35 -5.44 6.87
C TYR A 53 -8.20 -6.44 6.66
N LEU A 54 -6.96 -5.97 6.60
CA LEU A 54 -5.74 -6.75 6.43
C LEU A 54 -4.92 -6.84 7.72
N ASP A 55 -5.57 -6.61 8.87
CA ASP A 55 -4.93 -6.59 10.19
C ASP A 55 -3.86 -5.50 10.38
N VAL A 56 -3.88 -4.45 9.55
CA VAL A 56 -3.07 -3.24 9.76
C VAL A 56 -3.68 -2.44 10.91
N ARG A 57 -2.95 -2.34 12.03
CA ARG A 57 -3.40 -1.63 13.25
C ARG A 57 -2.67 -0.31 13.42
N GLU A 58 -1.42 -0.27 13.01
CA GLU A 58 -0.59 0.92 12.99
C GLU A 58 -0.28 1.35 11.56
N THR A 59 0.10 2.61 11.37
CA THR A 59 0.41 3.12 10.03
C THR A 59 1.58 2.35 9.41
N THR A 60 2.60 2.04 10.20
CA THR A 60 3.80 1.28 9.83
C THR A 60 3.50 -0.18 9.45
N ASP A 61 2.43 -0.77 9.98
CA ASP A 61 1.97 -2.11 9.59
C ASP A 61 1.62 -2.19 8.10
N PHE A 62 1.29 -1.07 7.46
CA PHE A 62 1.08 -1.02 6.02
C PHE A 62 2.38 -1.32 5.25
N VAL A 63 3.54 -0.89 5.77
CA VAL A 63 4.84 -1.26 5.22
C VAL A 63 5.11 -2.74 5.49
N ASP A 64 4.80 -3.24 6.68
CA ASP A 64 5.02 -4.65 7.00
C ASP A 64 4.10 -5.58 6.19
N LEU A 65 2.85 -5.17 5.90
CA LEU A 65 1.98 -5.77 4.91
C LEU A 65 2.64 -5.77 3.53
N SER A 66 3.18 -4.62 3.11
CA SER A 66 3.91 -4.43 1.84
C SER A 66 5.14 -5.32 1.70
N CYS A 67 5.74 -5.69 2.83
CA CYS A 67 6.91 -6.55 2.93
C CYS A 67 6.55 -8.04 3.11
N GLY A 68 5.26 -8.40 3.07
CA GLY A 68 4.79 -9.77 3.27
C GLY A 68 4.93 -10.30 4.70
N ARG A 69 5.14 -9.42 5.69
CA ARG A 69 5.25 -9.78 7.12
C ARG A 69 3.90 -9.97 7.78
N LEU A 70 2.87 -9.32 7.23
CA LEU A 70 1.48 -9.60 7.56
C LEU A 70 0.90 -10.56 6.53
N ASN A 71 0.21 -11.60 7.02
CA ASN A 71 -0.43 -12.59 6.17
C ASN A 71 -1.96 -12.56 6.39
N PRO A 72 -2.66 -11.59 5.79
CA PRO A 72 -4.10 -11.45 5.97
C PRO A 72 -4.86 -12.61 5.35
N SER A 73 -5.98 -12.97 5.97
CA SER A 73 -6.86 -14.05 5.49
C SER A 73 -7.45 -13.72 4.10
N SER A 74 -7.87 -14.76 3.38
CA SER A 74 -8.56 -14.58 2.08
C SER A 74 -9.82 -13.72 2.21
N GLU A 75 -10.54 -13.83 3.33
CA GLU A 75 -11.70 -12.98 3.63
C GLU A 75 -11.31 -11.51 3.83
N GLY A 76 -10.22 -11.25 4.56
CA GLY A 76 -9.67 -9.91 4.75
C GLY A 76 -9.25 -9.26 3.42
N LYS A 77 -8.57 -10.02 2.57
CA LYS A 77 -8.18 -9.60 1.21
C LYS A 77 -9.39 -9.24 0.35
N ALA A 78 -10.47 -10.02 0.42
CA ALA A 78 -11.71 -9.72 -0.29
C ALA A 78 -12.35 -8.42 0.21
N LYS A 79 -12.49 -8.25 1.53
CA LYS A 79 -13.05 -7.02 2.14
C LYS A 79 -12.22 -5.78 1.82
N TYR A 80 -10.89 -5.91 1.82
CA TYR A 80 -9.99 -4.84 1.40
C TYR A 80 -10.27 -4.41 -0.05
N SER A 81 -10.35 -5.35 -0.98
CA SER A 81 -10.66 -5.07 -2.39
C SER A 81 -12.02 -4.37 -2.54
N GLU A 82 -13.05 -4.88 -1.88
CA GLU A 82 -14.38 -4.24 -1.88
C GLU A 82 -14.35 -2.82 -1.32
N CYS A 83 -13.59 -2.59 -0.26
CA CYS A 83 -13.41 -1.27 0.34
C CYS A 83 -12.73 -0.30 -0.63
N LEU A 84 -11.64 -0.71 -1.29
CA LEU A 84 -10.96 0.11 -2.28
C LEU A 84 -11.89 0.48 -3.44
N MET A 85 -12.63 -0.49 -3.97
CA MET A 85 -13.54 -0.27 -5.10
C MET A 85 -14.68 0.72 -4.78
N LYS A 86 -15.07 0.83 -3.50
CA LYS A 86 -16.11 1.78 -3.06
C LYS A 86 -15.56 3.20 -2.84
N ASN A 87 -14.29 3.33 -2.47
CA ASN A 87 -13.72 4.59 -1.99
C ASN A 87 -12.72 5.23 -2.97
N ILE A 88 -12.17 4.48 -3.92
CA ILE A 88 -11.21 4.98 -4.91
C ILE A 88 -11.86 4.92 -6.30
N ASP A 89 -12.03 6.09 -6.94
CA ASP A 89 -12.29 6.13 -8.39
C ASP A 89 -11.03 5.61 -9.09
N LEU A 90 -11.18 4.55 -9.91
CA LEU A 90 -10.08 3.96 -10.69
C LEU A 90 -9.34 4.99 -11.55
N ARG A 91 -9.97 6.12 -11.91
CA ARG A 91 -9.31 7.24 -12.61
C ARG A 91 -8.29 8.00 -11.76
N ASN A 92 -8.41 7.90 -10.44
CA ASN A 92 -7.48 8.49 -9.47
C ASN A 92 -6.45 7.47 -8.96
N ALA A 93 -6.48 6.23 -9.49
CA ALA A 93 -5.46 5.24 -9.23
C ALA A 93 -4.15 5.66 -9.93
N ILE A 94 -3.06 5.67 -9.17
CA ILE A 94 -1.72 5.91 -9.73
C ILE A 94 -1.32 4.71 -10.58
N ASN A 95 -0.71 4.96 -11.74
CA ASN A 95 -0.18 3.89 -12.59
C ASN A 95 1.20 3.42 -12.06
N GLU A 96 1.70 2.28 -12.55
CA GLU A 96 2.97 1.68 -12.09
C GLU A 96 4.16 2.63 -12.19
N TYR A 97 4.25 3.36 -13.30
CA TYR A 97 5.39 4.24 -13.58
C TYR A 97 5.40 5.46 -12.63
N ASP A 98 4.24 6.07 -12.40
CA ASP A 98 4.12 7.18 -11.47
C ASP A 98 4.23 6.71 -10.01
N LEU A 99 3.83 5.47 -9.72
CA LEU A 99 4.07 4.87 -8.41
C LEU A 99 5.57 4.69 -8.16
N ASP A 100 6.34 4.14 -9.09
CA ASP A 100 7.78 3.97 -8.92
C ASP A 100 8.48 5.32 -8.70
N LYS A 101 8.05 6.38 -9.40
CA LYS A 101 8.52 7.74 -9.14
C LYS A 101 8.17 8.26 -7.75
N LEU A 102 6.93 8.03 -7.31
CA LEU A 102 6.47 8.43 -5.98
C LEU A 102 7.28 7.72 -4.89
N LEU A 103 7.56 6.43 -5.07
CA LEU A 103 8.31 5.62 -4.12
C LEU A 103 9.79 6.04 -4.07
N ASN A 104 10.41 6.30 -5.23
CA ASN A 104 11.77 6.89 -5.30
C ASN A 104 11.87 8.26 -4.61
N LYS A 105 10.78 9.04 -4.65
CA LYS A 105 10.75 10.39 -4.08
C LYS A 105 10.71 10.38 -2.55
N CYS A 106 10.16 9.35 -1.90
CA CYS A 106 9.66 9.45 -0.53
C CYS A 106 10.55 8.92 0.62
#